data_AF-A0A8S3V744-F1
#
_entry.id   AF-A0A8S3V744-F1
#
_cell.length_a   1.000
_cell.length_b   1.000
_cell.length_c   1.000
_cell.angle_alpha   90.00
_cell.angle_beta   90.00
_cell.angle_gamma   90.00
#
_symmetry.space_group_name_H-M   'P 1'
#
loop_
_entity.id
_entity.type
_entity.pdbx_description
1 polymer ?
#
loop_
_entity_poly.entity_id
_entity_poly.type
_entity_poly.pdbx_seq_one_letter_code
_entity_poly.pdbx_strand_id
1 'polypeptide(L)'
;MLDILLFANNLKRIKVSEIVDGQLTEKYSVEINMTKSDEVERCKFYEKLESCSRQIRSTKDPDSFPTSESIRICRTTLSDNLLEAYKDGELGVLPRGGVALPLLDNGEELSTKGLAYCFLPLPLLTGMPIHINGHFALDHEARRNLWTENKDGFRSAWNKHMMKNVIAPAYVSALHLIKEILGLKDETIVEEKQIKKTLDLYHSFWPDICQGTNEYFKFLAAIIYRWISRNEEPVFPSYKFLNETEVKVRFYPLSSHEMAYPCVFNNLDQTVIPTTLSTQVISNVSEGIGERIASLQNSALISETEAINRMTTVINVLGSIGHLIKDSTFRTVSNLKSCITYCKQSKSFDDQLDGLPLCLTDDGILRVFSSEKPVFCSEFCNILKESSHLFLHCDLVSNFSTTSIGIKPLNIESFADLLYNTLTAEKYRTLDRTVTWTPRSKNIPNGNWIESVWKFLNSEIRTKSDKEPPMKLSAVQELLRPLLPWCLLPCTEEAINETFKNYKPVLYPINKASFILDIGSFSGILKKAFEGILLPCIDNLVAPCDKSIMNKLIVNHDNPGAVFRILASLPKRN
;
A
#
# COMPACT_ATOMS: atom_id res chain seq x y z
N MET A 1 -2.02 -26.92 -18.32
CA MET A 1 -2.49 -26.59 -19.69
C MET A 1 -3.95 -27.00 -19.93
N LEU A 2 -4.58 -27.78 -19.04
CA LEU A 2 -5.97 -28.25 -19.17
C LEU A 2 -7.01 -27.10 -19.21
N ASP A 3 -6.71 -25.94 -18.65
CA ASP A 3 -7.70 -24.87 -18.44
C ASP A 3 -7.74 -23.82 -19.57
N ILE A 4 -7.05 -24.07 -20.70
CA ILE A 4 -6.91 -23.08 -21.80
C ILE A 4 -8.25 -22.66 -22.42
N LEU A 5 -9.26 -23.52 -22.30
CA LEU A 5 -10.60 -23.31 -22.87
C LEU A 5 -11.60 -22.70 -21.88
N LEU A 6 -11.22 -22.49 -20.61
CA LEU A 6 -12.16 -22.19 -19.51
C LEU A 6 -13.00 -20.93 -19.76
N PHE A 7 -12.40 -19.88 -20.33
CA PHE A 7 -13.07 -18.62 -20.67
C PHE A 7 -13.17 -18.40 -22.18
N ALA A 8 -12.94 -19.44 -22.99
CA ALA A 8 -13.07 -19.37 -24.43
C ALA A 8 -14.55 -19.52 -24.85
N ASN A 9 -15.05 -18.52 -25.56
CA ASN A 9 -16.48 -18.44 -25.86
C ASN A 9 -16.88 -19.29 -27.08
N ASN A 10 -16.00 -19.30 -28.10
CA ASN A 10 -16.27 -19.89 -29.42
C ASN A 10 -15.47 -21.16 -29.69
N LEU A 11 -14.64 -21.60 -28.75
CA LEU A 11 -13.82 -22.80 -28.86
C LEU A 11 -14.35 -23.84 -27.88
N LYS A 12 -14.75 -25.00 -28.40
CA LYS A 12 -15.18 -26.14 -27.58
C LYS A 12 -14.10 -27.20 -27.44
N ARG A 13 -13.20 -27.31 -28.41
CA ARG A 13 -12.16 -28.34 -28.45
C ARG A 13 -10.91 -27.83 -29.15
N ILE A 14 -9.75 -28.12 -28.59
CA ILE A 14 -8.44 -27.94 -29.23
C ILE A 14 -7.80 -29.31 -29.33
N LYS A 15 -7.27 -29.65 -30.50
CA LYS A 15 -6.46 -30.85 -30.76
C LYS A 15 -5.15 -30.44 -31.39
N VAL A 16 -4.05 -30.94 -30.85
CA VAL A 16 -2.71 -30.79 -31.39
C VAL A 16 -2.22 -32.17 -31.80
N SER A 17 -1.83 -32.31 -33.05
CA SER A 17 -1.37 -33.57 -33.62
C SER A 17 -0.01 -33.36 -34.29
N GLU A 18 0.83 -34.40 -34.25
CA GLU A 18 2.12 -34.48 -34.94
C GLU A 18 2.04 -35.56 -36.01
N ILE A 19 2.72 -35.36 -37.15
CA ILE A 19 2.84 -36.40 -38.16
C ILE A 19 4.12 -37.19 -37.87
N VAL A 20 3.97 -38.47 -37.51
CA VAL A 20 5.08 -39.40 -37.27
C VAL A 20 4.95 -40.53 -38.30
N ASP A 21 5.99 -40.76 -39.09
CA ASP A 21 6.03 -41.80 -40.15
C ASP A 21 4.86 -41.73 -41.15
N GLY A 22 4.42 -40.51 -41.49
CA GLY A 22 3.30 -40.27 -42.41
C GLY A 22 1.92 -40.49 -41.80
N GLN A 23 1.81 -40.82 -40.51
CA GLN A 23 0.55 -40.94 -39.78
C GLN A 23 0.33 -39.78 -38.82
N LEU A 24 -0.89 -39.23 -38.83
CA LEU A 24 -1.29 -38.18 -37.91
C LEU A 24 -1.51 -38.77 -36.51
N THR A 25 -0.70 -38.38 -35.54
CA THR A 25 -0.74 -38.83 -34.15
C THR A 25 -1.17 -37.68 -33.24
N GLU A 26 -2.24 -37.85 -32.47
CA GLU A 26 -2.69 -36.83 -31.50
C GLU A 26 -1.73 -36.74 -30.31
N LYS A 27 -1.25 -35.54 -30.01
CA LYS A 27 -0.35 -35.24 -28.88
C LYS A 27 -1.09 -34.65 -27.69
N TYR A 28 -2.13 -33.88 -27.96
CA TYR A 28 -2.89 -33.19 -26.94
C TYR A 28 -4.30 -32.92 -27.43
N SER A 29 -5.29 -33.14 -26.58
CA SER A 29 -6.68 -32.75 -26.83
C SER A 29 -7.29 -32.24 -25.53
N VAL A 30 -8.04 -31.16 -25.63
CA VAL A 30 -8.85 -30.63 -24.53
C VAL A 30 -10.22 -30.25 -25.10
N GLU A 31 -11.27 -30.65 -24.40
CA GLU A 31 -12.66 -30.41 -24.79
C GLU A 31 -13.46 -29.93 -23.59
N ILE A 32 -14.28 -28.90 -23.78
CA ILE A 32 -15.19 -28.41 -22.75
C ILE A 32 -16.36 -29.39 -22.64
N ASN A 33 -16.57 -29.96 -21.46
CA ASN A 33 -17.79 -30.68 -21.14
C ASN A 33 -18.82 -29.70 -20.58
N MET A 34 -19.95 -29.55 -21.27
CA MET A 34 -21.01 -28.61 -20.91
C MET A 34 -22.36 -29.23 -21.23
N THR A 35 -23.34 -29.07 -20.34
CA THR A 35 -24.67 -29.63 -20.59
C THR A 35 -25.40 -28.83 -21.68
N LYS A 36 -26.41 -29.43 -22.31
CA LYS A 36 -27.27 -28.72 -23.28
C LYS A 36 -27.97 -27.50 -22.65
N SER A 37 -28.29 -27.59 -21.35
CA SER A 37 -28.92 -26.48 -20.62
C SER A 37 -27.95 -25.31 -20.49
N ASP A 38 -26.73 -25.57 -20.02
CA ASP A 38 -25.69 -24.55 -19.86
C ASP A 38 -25.30 -23.94 -21.20
N GLU A 39 -25.30 -24.74 -22.29
CA GLU A 39 -25.05 -24.21 -23.63
C GLU A 39 -26.11 -23.19 -24.03
N VAL A 40 -27.39 -23.48 -23.77
CA VAL A 40 -28.50 -22.56 -24.06
C VAL A 40 -28.41 -21.30 -23.19
N GLU A 41 -28.10 -21.42 -21.91
CA GLU A 41 -27.90 -20.26 -21.02
C GLU A 41 -26.74 -19.38 -21.48
N ARG A 42 -25.63 -20.01 -21.88
CA ARG A 42 -24.46 -19.32 -22.42
C ARG A 42 -24.81 -18.57 -23.71
N CYS A 43 -25.59 -19.15 -24.62
CA CYS A 43 -26.07 -18.47 -25.83
C CYS A 43 -26.96 -17.26 -25.47
N LYS A 44 -27.94 -17.43 -24.58
CA LYS A 44 -28.81 -16.34 -24.11
C LYS A 44 -28.01 -15.20 -23.49
N PHE A 45 -26.94 -15.51 -22.75
CA PHE A 45 -26.02 -14.52 -22.19
C PHE A 45 -25.36 -13.67 -23.28
N TYR A 46 -24.85 -14.29 -24.34
CA TYR A 46 -24.22 -13.56 -25.44
C TYR A 46 -25.20 -12.71 -26.24
N GLU A 47 -26.41 -13.21 -26.50
CA GLU A 47 -27.47 -12.44 -27.16
C GLU A 47 -27.81 -11.18 -26.35
N LYS A 48 -27.91 -11.31 -25.03
CA LYS A 48 -28.17 -10.17 -24.13
C LYS A 48 -27.00 -9.18 -24.12
N LEU A 49 -25.75 -9.68 -24.05
CA LEU A 49 -24.53 -8.87 -24.14
C LEU A 49 -24.47 -8.06 -25.44
N GLU A 50 -24.81 -8.70 -26.57
CA GLU A 50 -24.82 -8.06 -27.87
C GLU A 50 -25.91 -6.97 -27.94
N SER A 51 -27.11 -7.26 -27.40
CA SER A 51 -28.17 -6.27 -27.25
C SER A 51 -27.73 -5.07 -26.41
N CYS A 52 -27.11 -5.29 -25.25
CA CYS A 52 -26.57 -4.22 -24.41
C CYS A 52 -25.49 -3.41 -25.14
N SER A 53 -24.59 -4.07 -25.86
CA SER A 53 -23.56 -3.40 -26.66
C SER A 53 -24.15 -2.49 -27.74
N ARG A 54 -25.20 -2.97 -28.45
CA ARG A 54 -25.90 -2.15 -29.45
C ARG A 54 -26.62 -0.97 -28.82
N GLN A 55 -27.26 -1.15 -27.67
CA GLN A 55 -27.92 -0.07 -26.95
C GLN A 55 -26.92 0.98 -26.46
N ILE A 56 -25.78 0.58 -25.85
CA ILE A 56 -24.73 1.51 -25.42
C ILE A 56 -24.19 2.36 -26.60
N ARG A 57 -24.13 1.78 -27.80
CA ARG A 57 -23.73 2.51 -29.02
C ARG A 57 -24.81 3.46 -29.54
N SER A 58 -26.08 3.27 -29.18
CA SER A 58 -27.22 4.04 -29.69
C SER A 58 -27.76 5.09 -28.70
N THR A 59 -27.61 4.90 -27.39
CA THR A 59 -28.00 5.89 -26.37
C THR A 59 -26.88 6.90 -26.07
N LYS A 60 -27.24 8.20 -26.05
CA LYS A 60 -26.42 9.26 -25.44
C LYS A 60 -26.55 9.32 -23.91
N ASP A 61 -27.41 8.48 -23.34
CA ASP A 61 -27.76 8.48 -21.92
C ASP A 61 -27.45 7.11 -21.27
N PRO A 62 -26.51 7.02 -20.32
CA PRO A 62 -26.07 5.77 -19.68
C PRO A 62 -27.11 5.09 -18.76
N ASP A 63 -28.28 5.70 -18.57
CA ASP A 63 -29.10 5.44 -17.38
C ASP A 63 -30.25 4.43 -17.53
N SER A 64 -30.48 3.87 -18.73
CA SER A 64 -31.62 2.98 -19.01
C SER A 64 -31.22 1.55 -19.40
N PHE A 65 -30.92 0.66 -18.45
CA PHE A 65 -30.57 -0.75 -18.77
C PHE A 65 -31.15 -1.79 -17.76
N PRO A 66 -31.57 -3.00 -18.23
CA PRO A 66 -32.25 -4.01 -17.40
C PRO A 66 -31.34 -5.10 -16.77
N THR A 67 -31.66 -5.49 -15.53
CA THR A 67 -31.05 -6.58 -14.73
C THR A 67 -31.61 -7.98 -15.07
N SER A 68 -30.88 -9.06 -14.79
CA SER A 68 -31.36 -10.48 -14.81
C SER A 68 -30.56 -11.30 -13.78
N GLU A 69 -31.15 -12.37 -13.23
CA GLU A 69 -30.66 -13.02 -12.01
C GLU A 69 -29.57 -14.09 -12.23
N SER A 70 -29.55 -14.80 -13.35
CA SER A 70 -28.44 -15.73 -13.69
C SER A 70 -27.29 -15.03 -14.43
N ILE A 71 -27.52 -13.79 -14.88
CA ILE A 71 -26.59 -12.93 -15.60
C ILE A 71 -26.59 -11.57 -14.88
N ARG A 72 -25.73 -11.41 -13.85
CA ARG A 72 -25.59 -10.12 -13.14
C ARG A 72 -24.98 -9.06 -14.08
N ILE A 73 -25.84 -8.36 -14.83
CA ILE A 73 -25.49 -7.10 -15.51
C ILE A 73 -25.56 -6.00 -14.44
N CYS A 74 -24.39 -5.65 -13.90
CA CYS A 74 -24.27 -4.59 -12.92
C CYS A 74 -24.12 -3.24 -13.64
N ARG A 75 -24.98 -2.28 -13.32
CA ARG A 75 -24.77 -0.87 -13.71
C ARG A 75 -23.59 -0.34 -12.92
N THR A 76 -22.61 0.21 -13.61
CA THR A 76 -21.43 0.81 -12.97
C THR A 76 -21.15 2.18 -13.54
N THR A 77 -20.92 3.15 -12.67
CA THR A 77 -20.46 4.48 -13.05
C THR A 77 -18.96 4.43 -13.29
N LEU A 78 -18.55 4.81 -14.50
CA LEU A 78 -17.14 5.05 -14.83
C LEU A 78 -16.71 6.37 -14.20
N SER A 79 -15.46 6.46 -13.76
CA SER A 79 -14.85 7.74 -13.41
C SER A 79 -14.67 8.60 -14.67
N ASP A 80 -14.57 9.92 -14.51
CA ASP A 80 -14.52 10.86 -15.64
C ASP A 80 -13.42 10.51 -16.66
N ASN A 81 -12.22 10.16 -16.17
CA ASN A 81 -11.10 9.73 -17.01
C ASN A 81 -11.34 8.41 -17.78
N LEU A 82 -12.13 7.48 -17.23
CA LEU A 82 -12.51 6.24 -17.90
C LEU A 82 -13.62 6.46 -18.91
N LEU A 83 -14.53 7.39 -18.63
CA LEU A 83 -15.59 7.78 -19.55
C LEU A 83 -15.02 8.47 -20.79
N GLU A 84 -14.03 9.35 -20.60
CA GLU A 84 -13.29 10.00 -21.69
C GLU A 84 -12.54 8.98 -22.54
N ALA A 85 -11.72 8.12 -21.92
CA ALA A 85 -11.01 7.04 -22.63
C ALA A 85 -11.96 6.06 -23.36
N TYR A 86 -13.17 5.83 -22.84
CA TYR A 86 -14.20 5.04 -23.52
C TYR A 86 -14.74 5.77 -24.76
N LYS A 87 -15.07 7.06 -24.63
CA LYS A 87 -15.59 7.90 -25.73
C LYS A 87 -14.56 8.06 -26.86
N ASP A 88 -13.29 8.16 -26.50
CA ASP A 88 -12.18 8.29 -27.45
C ASP A 88 -11.80 6.94 -28.11
N GLY A 89 -12.48 5.85 -27.72
CA GLY A 89 -12.28 4.53 -28.29
C GLY A 89 -11.02 3.81 -27.80
N GLU A 90 -10.32 4.37 -26.80
CA GLU A 90 -9.04 3.85 -26.30
C GLU A 90 -9.21 2.53 -25.51
N LEU A 91 -10.36 2.31 -24.88
CA LEU A 91 -10.67 1.06 -24.17
C LEU A 91 -11.12 -0.05 -25.12
N GLY A 92 -11.89 0.27 -26.16
CA GLY A 92 -12.32 -0.66 -27.21
C GLY A 92 -13.19 -1.86 -26.80
N VAL A 93 -13.41 -2.10 -25.49
CA VAL A 93 -14.14 -3.26 -24.96
C VAL A 93 -15.07 -2.89 -23.80
N LEU A 94 -16.14 -3.66 -23.63
CA LEU A 94 -17.02 -3.55 -22.45
C LEU A 94 -16.34 -4.16 -21.19
N PRO A 95 -16.67 -3.66 -19.98
CA PRO A 95 -16.10 -4.17 -18.73
C PRO A 95 -16.68 -5.55 -18.39
N ARG A 96 -16.09 -6.60 -18.99
CA ARG A 96 -16.56 -7.98 -18.87
C ARG A 96 -15.50 -8.85 -18.21
N GLY A 97 -15.96 -9.70 -17.29
CA GLY A 97 -15.13 -10.66 -16.59
C GLY A 97 -15.96 -11.76 -15.97
N GLY A 98 -15.29 -12.66 -15.26
CA GLY A 98 -15.90 -13.78 -14.57
C GLY A 98 -14.86 -14.52 -13.73
N VAL A 99 -15.33 -15.48 -12.97
CA VAL A 99 -14.48 -16.36 -12.17
C VAL A 99 -14.81 -17.80 -12.50
N ALA A 100 -13.87 -18.71 -12.27
CA ALA A 100 -14.08 -20.13 -12.42
C ALA A 100 -13.48 -20.88 -11.24
N LEU A 101 -14.30 -21.74 -10.65
CA LEU A 101 -13.95 -22.57 -9.51
C LEU A 101 -13.66 -24.00 -9.97
N PRO A 102 -12.63 -24.66 -9.44
CA PRO A 102 -12.43 -26.08 -9.66
C PRO A 102 -13.60 -26.86 -9.02
N LEU A 103 -14.23 -27.74 -9.81
CA LEU A 103 -15.19 -28.69 -9.27
C LEU A 103 -14.42 -29.78 -8.53
N LEU A 104 -14.87 -30.10 -7.32
CA LEU A 104 -14.28 -31.12 -6.47
C LEU A 104 -14.53 -32.49 -7.10
N ASP A 105 -13.49 -33.13 -7.62
CA ASP A 105 -13.54 -34.53 -7.99
C ASP A 105 -12.81 -35.40 -6.96
N ASN A 106 -13.24 -36.65 -6.81
CA ASN A 106 -13.00 -37.54 -5.69
C ASN A 106 -11.50 -37.75 -5.32
N GLY A 107 -10.91 -36.83 -4.55
CA GLY A 107 -9.66 -37.02 -3.83
C GLY A 107 -8.44 -36.20 -4.27
N GLU A 108 -8.57 -35.25 -5.20
CA GLU A 108 -7.47 -34.33 -5.53
C GLU A 108 -7.47 -33.10 -4.61
N GLU A 109 -6.30 -32.70 -4.11
CA GLU A 109 -6.13 -31.46 -3.35
C GLU A 109 -6.50 -30.26 -4.23
N LEU A 110 -7.39 -29.41 -3.73
CA LEU A 110 -7.72 -28.11 -4.34
C LEU A 110 -6.43 -27.34 -4.60
N SER A 111 -6.16 -27.03 -5.88
CA SER A 111 -5.07 -26.13 -6.26
C SER A 111 -5.25 -24.80 -5.54
N THR A 112 -4.30 -24.47 -4.67
CA THR A 112 -4.33 -23.26 -3.84
C THR A 112 -4.05 -21.97 -4.63
N LYS A 113 -3.82 -22.05 -5.95
CA LYS A 113 -3.38 -20.91 -6.75
C LYS A 113 -4.08 -20.85 -8.10
N GLY A 114 -5.13 -20.04 -8.15
CA GLY A 114 -5.84 -19.65 -9.36
C GLY A 114 -4.95 -18.86 -10.33
N LEU A 115 -5.38 -18.85 -11.59
CA LEU A 115 -4.71 -18.16 -12.70
C LEU A 115 -5.54 -16.97 -13.17
N ALA A 116 -4.86 -15.93 -13.62
CA ALA A 116 -5.46 -14.79 -14.28
C ALA A 116 -5.65 -15.09 -15.78
N TYR A 117 -6.76 -14.62 -16.33
CA TYR A 117 -7.11 -14.75 -17.73
C TYR A 117 -7.48 -13.36 -18.29
N CYS A 118 -7.10 -13.14 -19.53
CA CYS A 118 -7.65 -12.08 -20.37
C CYS A 118 -7.98 -12.72 -21.71
N PHE A 119 -9.19 -13.30 -21.80
CA PHE A 119 -9.64 -14.24 -22.85
C PHE A 119 -8.89 -15.59 -22.83
N LEU A 120 -7.56 -15.56 -22.78
CA LEU A 120 -6.65 -16.69 -22.68
C LEU A 120 -5.91 -16.66 -21.34
N PRO A 121 -5.38 -17.82 -20.87
CA PRO A 121 -4.62 -17.87 -19.63
C PRO A 121 -3.37 -16.98 -19.74
N LEU A 122 -3.18 -16.13 -18.73
CA LEU A 122 -1.94 -15.41 -18.52
C LEU A 122 -1.00 -16.30 -17.69
N PRO A 123 0.33 -16.20 -17.86
CA PRO A 123 1.31 -16.83 -16.97
C PRO A 123 1.40 -16.06 -15.63
N LEU A 124 0.25 -15.74 -15.03
CA LEU A 124 0.09 -14.90 -13.86
C LEU A 124 -0.83 -15.61 -12.87
N LEU A 125 -0.27 -16.04 -11.75
CA LEU A 125 -1.04 -16.55 -10.62
C LEU A 125 -1.76 -15.41 -9.92
N THR A 126 -2.97 -15.65 -9.43
CA THR A 126 -3.76 -14.65 -8.70
C THR A 126 -3.45 -14.65 -7.21
N GLY A 127 -3.05 -15.81 -6.68
CA GLY A 127 -2.96 -16.05 -5.23
C GLY A 127 -4.32 -16.32 -4.57
N MET A 128 -5.39 -16.43 -5.38
CA MET A 128 -6.73 -16.76 -4.92
C MET A 128 -7.02 -18.24 -5.18
N PRO A 129 -7.95 -18.88 -4.47
CA PRO A 129 -8.32 -20.29 -4.69
C PRO A 129 -9.14 -20.52 -5.99
N ILE A 130 -9.40 -19.48 -6.78
CA ILE A 130 -10.18 -19.56 -8.03
C ILE A 130 -9.52 -18.80 -9.18
N HIS A 131 -9.85 -19.20 -10.42
CA HIS A 131 -9.40 -18.52 -11.63
C HIS A 131 -10.20 -17.23 -11.86
N ILE A 132 -9.54 -16.20 -12.37
CA ILE A 132 -10.13 -14.87 -12.61
C ILE A 132 -9.93 -14.49 -14.06
N ASN A 133 -11.02 -14.15 -14.76
CA ASN A 133 -10.98 -13.62 -16.12
C ASN A 133 -11.53 -12.20 -16.18
N GLY A 134 -10.88 -11.34 -16.96
CA GLY A 134 -11.38 -10.01 -17.23
C GLY A 134 -10.79 -9.45 -18.52
N HIS A 135 -11.51 -8.53 -19.15
CA HIS A 135 -10.98 -7.68 -20.21
C HIS A 135 -9.97 -6.68 -19.65
N PHE A 136 -8.87 -7.17 -19.09
CA PHE A 136 -7.85 -6.36 -18.44
C PHE A 136 -6.98 -5.64 -19.45
N ALA A 137 -6.52 -4.45 -19.08
CA ALA A 137 -5.40 -3.80 -19.74
C ALA A 137 -4.11 -4.55 -19.39
N LEU A 138 -3.38 -4.99 -20.42
CA LEU A 138 -2.14 -5.75 -20.31
C LEU A 138 -0.93 -4.86 -20.65
N ASP A 139 0.26 -5.28 -20.23
CA ASP A 139 1.54 -4.63 -20.57
C ASP A 139 1.84 -4.60 -22.08
N HIS A 140 2.64 -3.63 -22.52
CA HIS A 140 2.84 -3.32 -23.95
C HIS A 140 3.68 -4.34 -24.73
N GLU A 141 4.59 -5.08 -24.07
CA GLU A 141 5.55 -5.94 -24.76
C GLU A 141 5.14 -7.41 -24.76
N ALA A 142 4.92 -8.01 -23.58
CA ALA A 142 4.69 -9.44 -23.47
C ALA A 142 3.20 -9.81 -23.47
N ARG A 143 2.31 -8.88 -23.08
CA ARG A 143 0.88 -9.13 -22.78
C ARG A 143 0.69 -10.31 -21.84
N ARG A 144 1.65 -10.47 -20.91
CA ARG A 144 1.73 -11.59 -19.97
C ARG A 144 1.33 -11.18 -18.56
N ASN A 145 1.32 -9.87 -18.27
CA ASN A 145 0.94 -9.30 -17.00
C ASN A 145 -0.11 -8.20 -17.16
N LEU A 146 -0.73 -7.83 -16.04
CA LEU A 146 -1.61 -6.66 -15.97
C LEU A 146 -0.80 -5.36 -16.03
N TRP A 147 -1.38 -4.33 -16.63
CA TRP A 147 -0.79 -2.99 -16.71
C TRP A 147 -0.53 -2.39 -15.31
N THR A 148 0.71 -2.01 -15.00
CA THR A 148 1.12 -1.45 -13.70
C THR A 148 1.75 -0.04 -13.76
N GLU A 149 2.03 0.48 -14.96
CA GLU A 149 2.69 1.79 -15.13
C GLU A 149 1.71 2.97 -14.97
N ASN A 150 2.17 4.07 -14.36
CA ASN A 150 1.40 5.27 -13.99
C ASN A 150 0.12 4.98 -13.18
N LYS A 151 0.19 5.24 -11.86
CA LYS A 151 -0.93 5.03 -10.90
C LYS A 151 -2.21 5.80 -11.27
N ASP A 152 -2.09 6.85 -12.09
CA ASP A 152 -3.17 7.74 -12.50
C ASP A 152 -3.59 7.57 -13.98
N GLY A 153 -2.98 6.64 -14.71
CA GLY A 153 -3.36 6.35 -16.10
C GLY A 153 -4.71 5.61 -16.20
N PHE A 154 -5.47 5.87 -17.27
CA PHE A 154 -6.78 5.25 -17.48
C PHE A 154 -6.75 3.72 -17.50
N ARG A 155 -5.64 3.08 -17.91
CA ARG A 155 -5.47 1.62 -17.88
C ARG A 155 -5.40 1.04 -16.47
N SER A 156 -4.66 1.70 -15.58
CA SER A 156 -4.59 1.34 -14.16
C SER A 156 -5.95 1.55 -13.48
N ALA A 157 -6.63 2.65 -13.81
CA ALA A 157 -7.99 2.91 -13.36
C ALA A 157 -8.98 1.85 -13.88
N TRP A 158 -8.83 1.41 -15.13
CA TRP A 158 -9.66 0.40 -15.76
C TRP A 158 -9.52 -0.96 -15.07
N ASN A 159 -8.29 -1.41 -14.82
CA ASN A 159 -8.06 -2.67 -14.11
C ASN A 159 -8.63 -2.64 -12.68
N LYS A 160 -8.46 -1.53 -11.94
CA LYS A 160 -9.11 -1.36 -10.63
C LYS A 160 -10.64 -1.37 -10.72
N HIS A 161 -11.19 -0.73 -11.75
CA HIS A 161 -12.63 -0.73 -12.02
C HIS A 161 -13.15 -2.16 -12.30
N MET A 162 -12.44 -2.93 -13.12
CA MET A 162 -12.75 -4.33 -13.39
C MET A 162 -12.75 -5.16 -12.11
N MET A 163 -11.70 -5.07 -11.29
CA MET A 163 -11.63 -5.79 -10.01
C MET A 163 -12.81 -5.44 -9.10
N LYS A 164 -13.11 -4.15 -8.96
CA LYS A 164 -14.10 -3.66 -8.02
C LYS A 164 -15.55 -3.92 -8.44
N ASN A 165 -15.87 -3.65 -9.70
CA ASN A 165 -17.25 -3.58 -10.17
C ASN A 165 -17.68 -4.80 -10.99
N VAL A 166 -16.74 -5.63 -11.43
CA VAL A 166 -17.01 -6.81 -12.27
C VAL A 166 -16.59 -8.10 -11.56
N ILE A 167 -15.32 -8.18 -11.13
CA ILE A 167 -14.78 -9.43 -10.57
C ILE A 167 -15.24 -9.69 -9.15
N ALA A 168 -15.21 -8.68 -8.27
CA ALA A 168 -15.68 -8.84 -6.89
C ALA A 168 -17.14 -9.35 -6.77
N PRO A 169 -18.13 -8.78 -7.47
CA PRO A 169 -19.49 -9.34 -7.45
C PRO A 169 -19.57 -10.75 -8.04
N ALA A 170 -18.80 -11.05 -9.10
CA ALA A 170 -18.75 -12.40 -9.66
C ALA A 170 -18.16 -13.41 -8.67
N TYR A 171 -17.13 -13.02 -7.91
CA TYR A 171 -16.54 -13.85 -6.85
C TYR A 171 -17.55 -14.15 -5.75
N VAL A 172 -18.30 -13.14 -5.28
CA VAL A 172 -19.33 -13.33 -4.25
C VAL A 172 -20.46 -14.24 -4.76
N SER A 173 -20.86 -14.09 -6.03
CA SER A 173 -21.79 -15.03 -6.66
C SER A 173 -21.23 -16.46 -6.71
N ALA A 174 -19.93 -16.64 -6.93
CA ALA A 174 -19.30 -17.95 -6.85
C ALA A 174 -19.33 -18.53 -5.42
N LEU A 175 -19.17 -17.71 -4.38
CA LEU A 175 -19.32 -18.16 -2.99
C LEU A 175 -20.74 -18.68 -2.69
N HIS A 176 -21.77 -18.03 -3.23
CA HIS A 176 -23.15 -18.54 -3.14
C HIS A 176 -23.33 -19.86 -3.89
N LEU A 177 -22.75 -19.97 -5.10
CA LEU A 177 -22.80 -21.20 -5.87
C LEU A 177 -22.07 -22.36 -5.15
N ILE A 178 -20.92 -22.11 -4.55
CA ILE A 178 -20.18 -23.11 -3.77
C ILE A 178 -21.02 -23.58 -2.57
N LYS A 179 -21.68 -22.65 -1.87
CA LYS A 179 -22.64 -22.99 -0.80
C LYS A 179 -23.72 -23.94 -1.31
N GLU A 180 -24.28 -23.70 -2.49
CA GLU A 180 -25.28 -24.59 -3.10
C GLU A 180 -24.71 -25.95 -3.51
N ILE A 181 -23.54 -25.98 -4.14
CA ILE A 181 -22.83 -27.22 -4.57
C ILE A 181 -22.53 -28.11 -3.36
N LEU A 182 -22.12 -27.50 -2.25
CA LEU A 182 -21.84 -28.21 -0.99
C LEU A 182 -23.11 -28.61 -0.23
N GLY A 183 -24.30 -28.36 -0.77
CA GLY A 183 -25.58 -28.69 -0.15
C GLY A 183 -25.91 -27.85 1.09
N LEU A 184 -25.21 -26.73 1.30
CA LEU A 184 -25.38 -25.84 2.45
C LEU A 184 -26.52 -24.84 2.22
N LYS A 185 -27.73 -25.34 1.96
CA LYS A 185 -28.92 -24.47 1.85
C LYS A 185 -29.23 -23.84 3.21
N ASP A 186 -29.90 -22.70 3.19
CA ASP A 186 -30.37 -22.11 4.44
C ASP A 186 -31.31 -23.08 5.17
N GLU A 187 -31.13 -23.21 6.48
CA GLU A 187 -31.84 -24.17 7.33
C GLU A 187 -31.51 -25.66 7.14
N THR A 188 -30.41 -25.99 6.47
CA THR A 188 -30.00 -27.40 6.29
C THR A 188 -29.69 -28.05 7.64
N ILE A 189 -30.21 -29.26 7.85
CA ILE A 189 -29.89 -30.11 8.99
C ILE A 189 -28.87 -31.15 8.55
N VAL A 190 -27.75 -31.25 9.26
CA VAL A 190 -26.62 -32.12 8.93
C VAL A 190 -25.97 -32.65 10.20
N GLU A 191 -25.33 -33.82 10.10
CA GLU A 191 -24.55 -34.38 11.20
C GLU A 191 -23.31 -33.51 11.51
N GLU A 192 -22.99 -33.36 12.80
CA GLU A 192 -21.88 -32.52 13.29
C GLU A 192 -20.52 -32.88 12.63
N LYS A 193 -20.25 -34.17 12.45
CA LYS A 193 -19.00 -34.65 11.86
C LYS A 193 -18.88 -34.29 10.37
N GLN A 194 -20.01 -34.25 9.67
CA GLN A 194 -20.04 -33.93 8.25
C GLN A 194 -19.97 -32.42 8.03
N ILE A 195 -20.63 -31.61 8.87
CA ILE A 195 -20.66 -30.15 8.69
C ILE A 195 -19.27 -29.53 8.80
N LYS A 196 -18.41 -30.03 9.71
CA LYS A 196 -17.07 -29.48 9.88
C LYS A 196 -16.26 -29.56 8.59
N LYS A 197 -16.20 -30.75 7.97
CA LYS A 197 -15.49 -30.95 6.69
C LYS A 197 -16.07 -30.08 5.58
N THR A 198 -17.39 -29.99 5.50
CA THR A 198 -18.06 -29.18 4.49
C THR A 198 -17.78 -27.68 4.67
N LEU A 199 -17.73 -27.20 5.92
CA LEU A 199 -17.39 -25.81 6.22
C LEU A 199 -15.91 -25.51 5.96
N ASP A 200 -14.99 -26.39 6.36
CA ASP A 200 -13.55 -26.24 6.06
C ASP A 200 -13.33 -26.11 4.55
N LEU A 201 -14.03 -26.94 3.79
CA LEU A 201 -14.03 -26.91 2.34
C LEU A 201 -14.63 -25.61 1.78
N TYR A 202 -15.79 -25.17 2.29
CA TYR A 202 -16.38 -23.87 1.94
C TYR A 202 -15.41 -22.72 2.18
N HIS A 203 -14.74 -22.72 3.34
CA HIS A 203 -13.79 -21.69 3.74
C HIS A 203 -12.53 -21.67 2.85
N SER A 204 -12.11 -22.81 2.31
CA SER A 204 -10.94 -22.87 1.41
C SER A 204 -11.09 -22.03 0.13
N PHE A 205 -12.31 -21.65 -0.24
CA PHE A 205 -12.60 -20.79 -1.39
C PHE A 205 -12.59 -19.29 -1.08
N TRP A 206 -12.39 -18.88 0.18
CA TRP A 206 -12.36 -17.46 0.55
C TRP A 206 -11.04 -16.79 0.15
N PRO A 207 -11.07 -15.53 -0.28
CA PRO A 207 -9.87 -14.83 -0.71
C PRO A 207 -9.00 -14.44 0.49
N ASP A 208 -7.69 -14.71 0.42
CA ASP A 208 -6.70 -14.22 1.37
C ASP A 208 -5.97 -13.00 0.78
N ILE A 209 -6.01 -11.88 1.50
CA ILE A 209 -5.37 -10.62 1.08
C ILE A 209 -3.86 -10.80 0.97
N CYS A 210 -3.23 -11.58 1.85
CA CYS A 210 -1.78 -11.71 1.91
C CYS A 210 -1.23 -12.64 0.82
N GLN A 211 -2.06 -13.56 0.33
CA GLN A 211 -1.68 -14.46 -0.76
C GLN A 211 -1.77 -13.80 -2.14
N GLY A 212 -2.42 -12.63 -2.25
CA GLY A 212 -2.49 -11.86 -3.49
C GLY A 212 -1.10 -11.59 -4.08
N THR A 213 -0.85 -12.10 -5.29
CA THR A 213 0.48 -12.08 -5.91
C THR A 213 0.94 -10.70 -6.37
N ASN A 214 0.01 -9.74 -6.46
CA ASN A 214 0.31 -8.35 -6.77
C ASN A 214 -0.76 -7.41 -6.19
N GLU A 215 -0.53 -6.11 -6.32
CA GLU A 215 -1.40 -5.05 -5.82
C GLU A 215 -2.86 -5.13 -6.31
N TYR A 216 -3.12 -5.60 -7.53
CA TYR A 216 -4.49 -5.76 -8.04
C TYR A 216 -5.23 -6.90 -7.35
N PHE A 217 -4.57 -8.02 -7.08
CA PHE A 217 -5.19 -9.17 -6.42
C PHE A 217 -5.33 -8.94 -4.91
N LYS A 218 -4.35 -8.29 -4.27
CA LYS A 218 -4.49 -7.79 -2.89
C LYS A 218 -5.67 -6.83 -2.78
N PHE A 219 -5.79 -5.90 -3.74
CA PHE A 219 -6.93 -4.98 -3.85
C PHE A 219 -8.25 -5.73 -4.07
N LEU A 220 -8.30 -6.73 -4.97
CA LEU A 220 -9.49 -7.53 -5.22
C LEU A 220 -9.98 -8.25 -3.97
N ALA A 221 -9.09 -8.93 -3.21
CA ALA A 221 -9.47 -9.59 -1.97
C ALA A 221 -10.15 -8.61 -1.00
N ALA A 222 -9.52 -7.46 -0.74
CA ALA A 222 -10.10 -6.43 0.12
C ALA A 222 -11.47 -5.94 -0.39
N ILE A 223 -11.64 -5.78 -1.71
CA ILE A 223 -12.90 -5.34 -2.29
C ILE A 223 -13.98 -6.42 -2.23
N ILE A 224 -13.65 -7.71 -2.29
CA ILE A 224 -14.63 -8.80 -2.11
C ILE A 224 -15.26 -8.70 -0.72
N TYR A 225 -14.46 -8.60 0.34
CA TYR A 225 -14.98 -8.41 1.71
C TYR A 225 -15.82 -7.14 1.84
N ARG A 226 -15.36 -6.04 1.22
CA ARG A 226 -16.12 -4.78 1.20
C ARG A 226 -17.45 -4.91 0.45
N TRP A 227 -17.48 -5.69 -0.62
CA TRP A 227 -18.68 -5.93 -1.40
C TRP A 227 -19.69 -6.78 -0.61
N ILE A 228 -19.22 -7.85 0.04
CA ILE A 228 -20.03 -8.69 0.94
C ILE A 228 -20.67 -7.83 2.04
N SER A 229 -19.87 -7.01 2.72
CA SER A 229 -20.34 -6.16 3.82
C SER A 229 -21.35 -5.11 3.35
N ARG A 230 -21.10 -4.45 2.22
CA ARG A 230 -21.97 -3.37 1.72
C ARG A 230 -23.32 -3.84 1.21
N ASN A 231 -23.39 -5.05 0.69
CA ASN A 231 -24.62 -5.60 0.11
C ASN A 231 -25.30 -6.58 1.06
N GLU A 232 -24.81 -6.69 2.30
CA GLU A 232 -25.37 -7.60 3.31
C GLU A 232 -25.51 -9.02 2.76
N GLU A 233 -24.49 -9.51 2.05
CA GLU A 233 -24.54 -10.81 1.37
C GLU A 233 -24.57 -11.95 2.41
N PRO A 234 -25.55 -12.86 2.38
CA PRO A 234 -25.71 -13.91 3.38
C PRO A 234 -24.80 -15.11 3.09
N VAL A 235 -23.50 -14.89 3.26
CA VAL A 235 -22.43 -15.88 2.97
C VAL A 235 -21.72 -16.39 4.21
N PHE A 236 -22.03 -15.87 5.40
CA PHE A 236 -21.42 -16.34 6.65
C PHE A 236 -22.26 -17.46 7.26
N PRO A 237 -21.73 -18.70 7.35
CA PRO A 237 -22.46 -19.79 7.97
C PRO A 237 -22.54 -19.61 9.49
N SER A 238 -23.61 -20.13 10.07
CA SER A 238 -23.83 -20.28 11.50
C SER A 238 -24.56 -21.59 11.72
N TYR A 239 -24.18 -22.38 12.72
CA TYR A 239 -24.92 -23.59 13.07
C TYR A 239 -25.39 -23.60 14.51
N LYS A 240 -26.51 -24.28 14.74
CA LYS A 240 -27.11 -24.49 16.05
C LYS A 240 -27.39 -25.97 16.23
N PHE A 241 -26.93 -26.54 17.34
CA PHE A 241 -27.26 -27.92 17.70
C PHE A 241 -28.76 -28.06 17.93
N LEU A 242 -29.36 -29.06 17.27
CA LEU A 242 -30.72 -29.50 17.53
C LEU A 242 -30.74 -30.62 18.57
N ASN A 243 -29.70 -31.46 18.56
CA ASN A 243 -29.43 -32.55 19.50
C ASN A 243 -27.92 -32.86 19.50
N GLU A 244 -27.49 -33.95 20.16
CA GLU A 244 -26.07 -34.35 20.29
C GLU A 244 -25.38 -34.69 18.96
N THR A 245 -26.11 -34.92 17.88
CA THR A 245 -25.55 -35.40 16.60
C THR A 245 -25.87 -34.50 15.41
N GLU A 246 -26.94 -33.72 15.48
CA GLU A 246 -27.48 -32.92 14.37
C GLU A 246 -27.37 -31.42 14.64
N VAL A 247 -26.92 -30.70 13.61
CA VAL A 247 -26.84 -29.25 13.61
C VAL A 247 -27.72 -28.66 12.50
N LYS A 248 -28.35 -27.53 12.80
CA LYS A 248 -29.05 -26.68 11.81
C LYS A 248 -28.13 -25.57 11.37
N VAL A 249 -27.83 -25.49 10.08
CA VAL A 249 -26.98 -24.46 9.47
C VAL A 249 -27.85 -23.37 8.85
N ARG A 250 -27.51 -22.11 9.12
CA ARG A 250 -28.09 -20.92 8.47
C ARG A 250 -26.99 -19.99 8.00
N PHE A 251 -27.30 -19.16 7.03
CA PHE A 251 -26.35 -18.17 6.52
C PHE A 251 -26.86 -16.76 6.74
N TYR A 252 -25.96 -15.91 7.21
CA TYR A 252 -26.31 -14.55 7.60
C TYR A 252 -25.44 -13.52 6.90
N PRO A 253 -25.99 -12.31 6.67
CA PRO A 253 -25.17 -11.13 6.48
C PRO A 253 -24.30 -10.87 7.71
N LEU A 254 -23.16 -10.19 7.51
CA LEU A 254 -22.26 -9.82 8.60
C LEU A 254 -22.95 -8.97 9.69
N SER A 255 -23.91 -8.13 9.29
CA SER A 255 -24.66 -7.22 10.17
C SER A 255 -25.77 -7.92 10.98
N SER A 256 -26.02 -9.22 10.76
CA SER A 256 -27.14 -9.93 11.40
C SER A 256 -26.94 -10.10 12.91
N HIS A 257 -27.92 -9.62 13.68
CA HIS A 257 -28.00 -9.83 15.13
C HIS A 257 -28.47 -11.24 15.52
N GLU A 258 -29.00 -12.02 14.57
CA GLU A 258 -29.48 -13.40 14.78
C GLU A 258 -28.39 -14.46 14.57
N MET A 259 -27.19 -14.03 14.17
CA MET A 259 -26.07 -14.94 13.92
C MET A 259 -25.54 -15.49 15.26
N ALA A 260 -25.99 -16.67 15.65
CA ALA A 260 -25.76 -17.16 17.00
C ALA A 260 -24.34 -17.70 17.28
N TYR A 261 -23.66 -18.14 16.22
CA TYR A 261 -22.26 -18.55 16.24
C TYR A 261 -21.71 -18.25 14.85
N PRO A 262 -20.87 -17.22 14.63
CA PRO A 262 -20.20 -17.10 13.35
C PRO A 262 -19.34 -18.34 13.16
N CYS A 263 -19.71 -19.20 12.21
CA CYS A 263 -18.81 -20.23 11.73
C CYS A 263 -17.77 -19.53 10.87
N VAL A 264 -16.77 -19.01 11.56
CA VAL A 264 -15.48 -18.70 11.00
C VAL A 264 -14.57 -19.72 11.68
N PHE A 265 -14.45 -20.87 11.01
CA PHE A 265 -13.60 -22.02 11.34
C PHE A 265 -14.10 -22.90 12.51
N ASN A 266 -14.59 -24.08 12.14
CA ASN A 266 -15.27 -25.03 13.02
C ASN A 266 -14.27 -26.01 13.66
N ASN A 267 -13.35 -25.51 14.49
CA ASN A 267 -12.45 -26.37 15.25
C ASN A 267 -12.24 -25.83 16.67
N LEU A 268 -12.90 -26.50 17.64
CA LEU A 268 -12.44 -26.81 19.00
C LEU A 268 -13.10 -26.08 20.19
N ASP A 269 -12.94 -26.79 21.32
CA ASP A 269 -13.77 -26.92 22.51
C ASP A 269 -13.65 -25.78 23.54
N GLN A 270 -14.66 -25.72 24.41
CA GLN A 270 -14.93 -24.70 25.42
C GLN A 270 -14.02 -24.84 26.65
N THR A 271 -13.43 -23.74 27.17
CA THR A 271 -13.34 -23.46 28.64
C THR A 271 -12.53 -22.20 28.99
N VAL A 272 -13.18 -21.04 29.35
CA VAL A 272 -12.79 -19.90 30.29
C VAL A 272 -12.36 -18.45 29.80
N ILE A 273 -13.32 -17.53 29.61
CA ILE A 273 -13.18 -16.03 29.67
C ILE A 273 -13.02 -15.57 31.16
N PRO A 274 -12.59 -14.35 31.62
CA PRO A 274 -12.41 -12.98 30.99
C PRO A 274 -11.12 -12.17 31.34
N THR A 275 -10.73 -11.06 30.68
CA THR A 275 -11.28 -9.67 30.86
C THR A 275 -10.78 -8.60 29.83
N THR A 276 -11.75 -7.90 29.25
CA THR A 276 -11.87 -6.47 28.84
C THR A 276 -10.94 -5.75 27.83
N LEU A 277 -11.46 -5.69 26.59
CA LEU A 277 -11.75 -4.50 25.73
C LEU A 277 -10.63 -3.68 25.11
N SER A 278 -9.42 -3.65 25.63
CA SER A 278 -8.26 -3.25 24.81
C SER A 278 -7.77 -4.42 23.98
N THR A 279 -7.98 -5.65 24.47
CA THR A 279 -7.36 -6.90 24.03
C THR A 279 -7.85 -7.45 22.66
N GLN A 280 -8.85 -6.82 22.03
CA GLN A 280 -9.58 -7.41 20.91
C GLN A 280 -9.09 -7.05 19.51
N VAL A 281 -8.55 -5.84 19.32
CA VAL A 281 -8.32 -5.32 17.96
C VAL A 281 -7.03 -5.89 17.34
N ILE A 282 -6.21 -6.52 18.16
CA ILE A 282 -4.76 -6.64 17.94
C ILE A 282 -4.31 -8.10 17.89
N SER A 283 -4.95 -8.98 18.65
CA SER A 283 -4.92 -10.41 18.35
C SER A 283 -5.51 -10.69 16.95
N ASN A 284 -6.39 -9.82 16.45
CA ASN A 284 -7.09 -10.05 15.18
C ASN A 284 -6.31 -9.69 13.91
N VAL A 285 -5.26 -8.85 14.01
CA VAL A 285 -4.53 -8.36 12.84
C VAL A 285 -3.14 -9.01 12.75
N SER A 286 -2.47 -9.25 13.88
CA SER A 286 -1.11 -9.83 13.88
C SER A 286 -1.08 -11.36 13.89
N GLU A 287 -2.07 -12.07 14.44
CA GLU A 287 -2.03 -13.53 14.53
C GLU A 287 -2.69 -14.26 13.34
N GLY A 288 -3.34 -13.53 12.42
CA GLY A 288 -4.18 -14.11 11.36
C GLY A 288 -3.42 -14.69 10.16
N ILE A 289 -2.15 -14.33 9.96
CA ILE A 289 -1.46 -14.60 8.68
C ILE A 289 -0.21 -15.49 8.85
N GLY A 290 0.43 -15.52 10.03
CA GLY A 290 1.76 -16.13 10.18
C GLY A 290 1.88 -17.37 11.09
N GLU A 291 1.38 -17.33 12.34
CA GLU A 291 1.92 -18.20 13.40
C GLU A 291 0.91 -18.99 14.27
N ARG A 292 -0.40 -18.96 13.99
CA ARG A 292 -1.40 -19.73 14.77
C ARG A 292 -1.47 -21.24 14.48
N ILE A 293 -0.39 -21.82 13.97
CA ILE A 293 -0.19 -23.27 13.85
C ILE A 293 0.38 -23.88 15.14
N ALA A 294 0.95 -23.09 16.07
CA ALA A 294 1.73 -23.65 17.18
C ALA A 294 1.29 -23.33 18.63
N SER A 295 0.52 -22.28 18.92
CA SER A 295 0.36 -21.81 20.33
C SER A 295 -1.05 -21.88 20.93
N LEU A 296 -2.07 -22.31 20.19
CA LEU A 296 -3.47 -22.42 20.67
C LEU A 296 -3.75 -23.71 21.47
N GLN A 297 -2.80 -24.15 22.28
CA GLN A 297 -3.00 -25.26 23.22
C GLN A 297 -3.59 -24.81 24.57
N ASN A 298 -3.72 -23.50 24.86
CA ASN A 298 -4.14 -23.05 26.18
C ASN A 298 -5.15 -21.87 26.14
N SER A 299 -6.43 -22.23 26.31
CA SER A 299 -7.50 -21.46 26.96
C SER A 299 -8.31 -20.40 26.14
N ALA A 300 -9.57 -20.72 25.76
CA ALA A 300 -10.77 -20.43 26.60
C ALA A 300 -11.82 -19.31 26.31
N LEU A 301 -12.98 -19.71 25.70
CA LEU A 301 -14.28 -19.00 25.47
C LEU A 301 -14.21 -17.57 24.88
N ILE A 302 -15.10 -17.24 23.95
CA ILE A 302 -15.37 -15.86 23.49
C ILE A 302 -16.88 -15.78 23.32
N SER A 303 -17.54 -14.73 23.84
CA SER A 303 -19.00 -14.62 23.75
C SER A 303 -19.48 -14.33 22.30
N GLU A 304 -20.69 -14.75 21.97
CA GLU A 304 -21.40 -14.58 20.68
C GLU A 304 -21.39 -13.12 20.18
N THR A 305 -21.64 -12.16 21.07
CA THR A 305 -21.55 -10.71 20.82
C THR A 305 -20.11 -10.28 20.49
N GLU A 306 -19.12 -10.93 21.07
CA GLU A 306 -17.71 -10.57 21.00
C GLU A 306 -17.07 -11.12 19.71
N ALA A 307 -17.51 -12.28 19.21
CA ALA A 307 -17.11 -12.81 17.90
C ALA A 307 -17.65 -11.95 16.73
N ILE A 308 -18.92 -11.54 16.79
CA ILE A 308 -19.56 -10.64 15.80
C ILE A 308 -18.87 -9.27 15.80
N ASN A 309 -18.60 -8.70 16.98
CA ASN A 309 -17.87 -7.43 17.11
C ASN A 309 -16.44 -7.53 16.58
N ARG A 310 -15.74 -8.65 16.78
CA ARG A 310 -14.37 -8.89 16.30
C ARG A 310 -14.29 -8.96 14.77
N MET A 311 -15.20 -9.67 14.11
CA MET A 311 -15.22 -9.78 12.65
C MET A 311 -15.68 -8.49 11.95
N THR A 312 -16.67 -7.81 12.53
CA THR A 312 -17.08 -6.46 12.11
C THR A 312 -15.91 -5.48 12.20
N THR A 313 -15.08 -5.58 13.24
CA THR A 313 -13.90 -4.72 13.40
C THR A 313 -12.84 -4.97 12.33
N VAL A 314 -12.48 -6.24 12.04
CA VAL A 314 -11.51 -6.58 11.00
C VAL A 314 -11.97 -6.10 9.62
N ILE A 315 -13.23 -6.35 9.27
CA ILE A 315 -13.78 -5.95 7.97
C ILE A 315 -13.91 -4.43 7.86
N ASN A 316 -14.29 -3.74 8.93
CA ASN A 316 -14.35 -2.29 8.91
C ASN A 316 -12.94 -1.66 8.83
N VAL A 317 -11.92 -2.27 9.46
CA VAL A 317 -10.51 -1.86 9.34
C VAL A 317 -10.00 -2.07 7.90
N LEU A 318 -10.31 -3.22 7.28
CA LEU A 318 -9.99 -3.48 5.87
C LEU A 318 -10.74 -2.54 4.92
N GLY A 319 -12.01 -2.23 5.20
CA GLY A 319 -12.83 -1.28 4.46
C GLY A 319 -12.35 0.18 4.57
N SER A 320 -11.52 0.47 5.58
CA SER A 320 -10.93 1.78 5.86
C SER A 320 -9.62 2.05 5.10
N ILE A 321 -9.02 1.03 4.49
CA ILE A 321 -7.81 1.18 3.68
C ILE A 321 -8.10 2.10 2.48
N GLY A 322 -7.20 3.04 2.24
CA GLY A 322 -7.29 4.04 1.18
C GLY A 322 -8.15 5.25 1.52
N HIS A 323 -8.64 5.37 2.76
CA HIS A 323 -9.40 6.55 3.23
C HIS A 323 -8.61 7.37 4.24
N LEU A 324 -8.99 8.64 4.38
CA LEU A 324 -8.50 9.49 5.47
C LEU A 324 -8.87 8.87 6.82
N ILE A 325 -8.03 9.05 7.84
CA ILE A 325 -8.25 8.44 9.16
C ILE A 325 -9.59 8.84 9.79
N LYS A 326 -10.10 10.04 9.51
CA LYS A 326 -11.42 10.51 9.95
C LYS A 326 -12.58 9.68 9.39
N ASP A 327 -12.39 9.15 8.19
CA ASP A 327 -13.36 8.34 7.44
C ASP A 327 -13.11 6.83 7.67
N SER A 328 -12.11 6.49 8.49
CA SER A 328 -11.76 5.13 8.90
C SER A 328 -12.53 4.70 10.15
N THR A 329 -12.50 3.42 10.46
CA THR A 329 -12.95 2.86 11.75
C THR A 329 -12.28 3.48 12.96
N PHE A 330 -11.00 3.81 12.82
CA PHE A 330 -10.24 4.39 13.92
C PHE A 330 -10.71 5.81 14.22
N ARG A 331 -11.21 6.55 13.20
CA ARG A 331 -11.64 7.96 13.24
C ARG A 331 -10.56 8.97 13.66
N THR A 332 -9.59 8.57 14.47
CA THR A 332 -8.52 9.41 15.01
C THR A 332 -7.19 8.67 15.08
N VAL A 333 -6.09 9.43 15.01
CA VAL A 333 -4.72 8.89 15.15
C VAL A 333 -4.50 8.27 16.53
N SER A 334 -5.09 8.83 17.59
CA SER A 334 -4.98 8.30 18.95
C SER A 334 -5.60 6.91 19.11
N ASN A 335 -6.75 6.67 18.47
CA ASN A 335 -7.39 5.36 18.46
C ASN A 335 -6.54 4.33 17.71
N LEU A 336 -5.99 4.72 16.54
CA LEU A 336 -5.05 3.86 15.81
C LEU A 336 -3.78 3.60 16.61
N LYS A 337 -3.21 4.61 17.27
CA LYS A 337 -2.03 4.48 18.13
C LYS A 337 -2.28 3.52 19.30
N SER A 338 -3.44 3.58 19.92
CA SER A 338 -3.87 2.63 20.95
C SER A 338 -3.94 1.20 20.36
N CYS A 339 -4.50 1.07 19.15
CA CYS A 339 -4.54 -0.17 18.38
C CYS A 339 -3.17 -0.65 17.85
N ILE A 340 -2.15 0.20 17.79
CA ILE A 340 -0.79 -0.27 17.48
C ILE A 340 -0.09 -0.67 18.78
N THR A 341 -0.28 0.13 19.83
CA THR A 341 0.37 -0.07 21.13
C THR A 341 -0.01 -1.38 21.77
N TYR A 342 -1.30 -1.73 21.78
CA TYR A 342 -1.70 -3.04 22.24
C TYR A 342 -1.15 -4.14 21.27
N CYS A 343 -1.01 -3.89 19.94
CA CYS A 343 -0.47 -4.83 18.92
C CYS A 343 0.94 -5.28 19.26
N LYS A 344 1.74 -4.33 19.72
CA LYS A 344 3.12 -4.56 20.14
C LYS A 344 3.25 -5.45 21.38
N GLN A 345 2.15 -5.81 22.06
CA GLN A 345 2.21 -6.83 23.11
C GLN A 345 2.54 -8.22 22.54
N SER A 346 2.24 -8.48 21.27
CA SER A 346 2.78 -9.62 20.56
C SER A 346 4.24 -9.37 20.19
N LYS A 347 5.12 -10.32 20.55
CA LYS A 347 6.55 -10.22 20.27
C LYS A 347 6.88 -10.31 18.78
N SER A 348 6.04 -10.96 17.97
CA SER A 348 6.22 -11.11 16.52
C SER A 348 5.56 -10.00 15.68
N PHE A 349 4.91 -9.02 16.32
CA PHE A 349 4.20 -7.95 15.61
C PHE A 349 5.10 -7.17 14.65
N ASP A 350 6.28 -6.75 15.12
CA ASP A 350 7.22 -5.96 14.31
C ASP A 350 7.84 -6.78 13.15
N ASP A 351 7.79 -8.11 13.23
CA ASP A 351 8.28 -9.04 12.20
C ASP A 351 7.20 -9.38 11.16
N GLN A 352 5.92 -9.20 11.49
CA GLN A 352 4.77 -9.58 10.66
C GLN A 352 3.95 -8.38 10.18
N LEU A 353 4.60 -7.23 9.99
CA LEU A 353 3.91 -6.02 9.53
C LEU A 353 3.43 -6.12 8.08
N ASP A 354 4.08 -6.90 7.22
CA ASP A 354 3.73 -6.98 5.80
C ASP A 354 2.27 -7.43 5.61
N GLY A 355 1.49 -6.69 4.83
CA GLY A 355 0.07 -6.95 4.64
C GLY A 355 -0.87 -6.36 5.71
N LEU A 356 -0.36 -5.80 6.82
CA LEU A 356 -1.21 -5.26 7.88
C LEU A 356 -1.81 -3.88 7.51
N PRO A 357 -3.13 -3.67 7.69
CA PRO A 357 -3.85 -2.43 7.35
C PRO A 357 -3.75 -1.34 8.44
N LEU A 358 -2.58 -1.21 9.07
CA LEU A 358 -2.31 -0.30 10.18
C LEU A 358 -1.34 0.83 9.80
N CYS A 359 -0.97 0.91 8.52
CA CYS A 359 0.01 1.88 8.02
C CYS A 359 -0.66 3.22 7.75
N LEU A 360 -0.73 4.11 8.74
CA LEU A 360 -1.15 5.49 8.50
C LEU A 360 0.05 6.32 8.05
N THR A 361 -0.02 6.88 6.86
CA THR A 361 1.03 7.80 6.38
C THR A 361 0.71 9.25 6.71
N ASP A 362 1.70 10.12 6.58
CA ASP A 362 1.66 11.53 7.00
C ASP A 362 0.64 12.38 6.22
N ASP A 363 0.20 11.90 5.06
CA ASP A 363 -0.93 12.47 4.32
C ASP A 363 -2.32 12.15 4.96
N GLY A 364 -2.32 11.43 6.08
CA GLY A 364 -3.52 11.11 6.86
C GLY A 364 -4.35 9.94 6.32
N ILE A 365 -3.86 9.21 5.32
CA ILE A 365 -4.58 8.08 4.71
C ILE A 365 -4.07 6.75 5.27
N LEU A 366 -5.00 5.85 5.61
CA LEU A 366 -4.70 4.51 6.13
C LEU A 366 -4.37 3.55 4.98
N ARG A 367 -3.27 2.82 5.09
CA ARG A 367 -2.72 1.89 4.08
C ARG A 367 -2.34 0.56 4.70
N VAL A 368 -1.86 -0.31 3.82
CA VAL A 368 -1.26 -1.58 4.17
C VAL A 368 0.26 -1.43 4.18
N PHE A 369 0.91 -1.97 5.21
CA PHE A 369 2.37 -2.12 5.22
C PHE A 369 2.82 -3.08 4.12
N SER A 370 3.92 -2.74 3.43
CA SER A 370 4.41 -3.51 2.28
C SER A 370 5.92 -3.66 2.35
N SER A 371 6.40 -4.90 2.32
CA SER A 371 7.82 -5.25 2.20
C SER A 371 8.43 -4.77 0.87
N GLU A 372 7.65 -4.77 -0.21
CA GLU A 372 8.06 -4.26 -1.53
C GLU A 372 8.15 -2.72 -1.56
N LYS A 373 7.27 -2.03 -0.82
CA LYS A 373 7.17 -0.56 -0.79
C LYS A 373 7.17 -0.06 0.66
N PRO A 374 8.32 -0.14 1.35
CA PRO A 374 8.41 0.25 2.74
C PRO A 374 8.19 1.75 2.93
N VAL A 375 7.54 2.12 4.03
CA VAL A 375 7.31 3.53 4.41
C VAL A 375 8.45 4.06 5.26
N PHE A 376 8.76 5.35 5.12
CA PHE A 376 9.77 6.01 5.94
C PHE A 376 9.27 6.25 7.37
N CYS A 377 9.96 5.71 8.37
CA CYS A 377 9.74 6.02 9.77
C CYS A 377 10.78 7.06 10.22
N SER A 378 10.35 8.31 10.33
CA SER A 378 11.22 9.44 10.72
C SER A 378 10.40 10.57 11.31
N GLU A 379 10.91 11.19 12.38
CA GLU A 379 10.33 12.39 12.99
C GLU A 379 10.46 13.63 12.07
N PHE A 380 11.25 13.52 11.00
CA PHE A 380 11.52 14.57 10.03
C PHE A 380 10.66 14.42 8.77
N CYS A 381 9.43 13.90 8.86
CA CYS A 381 8.50 13.89 7.72
C CYS A 381 8.13 15.31 7.24
N ASN A 382 8.10 16.27 8.16
CA ASN A 382 7.69 17.65 7.92
C ASN A 382 8.62 18.44 6.97
N ILE A 383 9.88 18.03 6.80
CA ILE A 383 10.81 18.66 5.86
C ILE A 383 10.60 18.19 4.42
N LEU A 384 9.76 17.17 4.18
CA LEU A 384 9.47 16.57 2.86
C LEU A 384 7.95 16.42 2.61
N LYS A 385 7.18 17.49 2.84
CA LYS A 385 5.69 17.46 2.77
C LYS A 385 5.11 16.93 1.45
N GLU A 386 5.73 17.24 0.32
CA GLU A 386 5.29 16.77 -1.00
C GLU A 386 5.41 15.25 -1.16
N SER A 387 6.19 14.60 -0.28
CA SER A 387 6.35 13.15 -0.20
C SER A 387 5.68 12.54 1.04
N SER A 388 4.76 13.26 1.70
CA SER A 388 4.05 12.82 2.93
C SER A 388 3.43 11.41 2.84
N HIS A 389 2.91 11.02 1.67
CA HIS A 389 2.36 9.69 1.42
C HIS A 389 3.38 8.53 1.50
N LEU A 390 4.68 8.83 1.59
CA LEU A 390 5.77 7.86 1.78
C LEU A 390 6.23 7.76 3.24
N PHE A 391 5.81 8.68 4.11
CA PHE A 391 6.22 8.72 5.51
C PHE A 391 5.12 8.16 6.38
N LEU A 392 5.50 7.40 7.41
CA LEU A 392 4.61 7.07 8.51
C LEU A 392 4.20 8.36 9.23
N HIS A 393 2.93 8.45 9.63
CA HIS A 393 2.42 9.60 10.36
C HIS A 393 3.25 9.89 11.62
N CYS A 394 3.60 11.15 11.85
CA CYS A 394 4.53 11.58 12.90
C CYS A 394 4.20 11.02 14.31
N ASP A 395 2.93 11.03 14.70
CA ASP A 395 2.47 10.49 16.00
C ASP A 395 2.71 8.98 16.19
N LEU A 396 2.97 8.24 15.11
CA LEU A 396 3.20 6.80 15.12
C LEU A 396 4.68 6.42 14.99
N VAL A 397 5.57 7.36 14.69
CA VAL A 397 7.01 7.09 14.50
C VAL A 397 7.61 6.40 15.73
N SER A 398 7.28 6.87 16.94
CA SER A 398 7.73 6.28 18.20
C SER A 398 7.24 4.84 18.42
N ASN A 399 6.21 4.42 17.69
CA ASN A 399 5.61 3.10 17.84
C ASN A 399 6.29 2.05 16.98
N PHE A 400 7.23 2.36 16.08
CA PHE A 400 7.83 1.35 15.20
C PHE A 400 9.36 1.44 15.19
N SER A 401 10.00 0.29 15.01
CA SER A 401 11.45 0.24 14.78
C SER A 401 11.74 0.43 13.30
N THR A 402 12.84 1.09 12.96
CA THR A 402 13.35 1.19 11.58
C THR A 402 13.91 -0.14 11.06
N THR A 403 13.96 -1.17 11.91
CA THR A 403 14.35 -2.55 11.55
C THR A 403 13.17 -3.42 11.14
N SER A 404 11.93 -2.96 11.32
CA SER A 404 10.72 -3.74 11.03
C SER A 404 10.47 -3.87 9.52
N ILE A 405 9.94 -5.02 9.09
CA ILE A 405 9.62 -5.28 7.68
C ILE A 405 8.55 -4.29 7.20
N GLY A 406 8.72 -3.73 5.99
CA GLY A 406 7.81 -2.71 5.45
C GLY A 406 8.00 -1.29 6.02
N ILE A 407 9.02 -1.09 6.86
CA ILE A 407 9.44 0.21 7.39
C ILE A 407 10.91 0.41 7.07
N LYS A 408 11.31 1.66 6.79
CA LYS A 408 12.71 2.03 6.56
C LYS A 408 13.06 3.38 7.21
N PRO A 409 14.32 3.61 7.60
CA PRO A 409 14.75 4.91 8.08
C PRO A 409 14.84 5.92 6.93
N LEU A 410 14.63 7.20 7.24
CA LEU A 410 15.05 8.30 6.36
C LEU A 410 16.54 8.56 6.58
N ASN A 411 17.34 8.46 5.53
CA ASN A 411 18.78 8.75 5.56
C ASN A 411 19.13 9.89 4.59
N ILE A 412 20.37 10.38 4.62
CA ILE A 412 20.81 11.53 3.79
C ILE A 412 20.59 11.29 2.28
N GLU A 413 20.80 10.05 1.82
CA GLU A 413 20.65 9.69 0.41
C GLU A 413 19.18 9.75 -0.03
N SER A 414 18.30 9.02 0.68
CA SER A 414 16.86 9.08 0.44
C SER A 414 16.25 10.47 0.67
N PHE A 415 16.77 11.24 1.64
CA PHE A 415 16.39 12.64 1.80
C PHE A 415 16.76 13.47 0.57
N ALA A 416 17.97 13.32 0.03
CA ALA A 416 18.40 14.02 -1.18
C ALA A 416 17.54 13.65 -2.41
N ASP A 417 17.16 12.39 -2.55
CA ASP A 417 16.28 11.91 -3.63
C ASP A 417 14.87 12.50 -3.53
N LEU A 418 14.32 12.58 -2.32
CA LEU A 418 12.99 13.16 -2.09
C LEU A 418 13.00 14.70 -2.10
N LEU A 419 14.16 15.32 -1.91
CA LEU A 419 14.29 16.78 -1.92
C LEU A 419 13.94 17.37 -3.29
N TYR A 420 14.12 16.62 -4.38
CA TYR A 420 13.68 17.03 -5.72
C TYR A 420 12.18 17.28 -5.82
N ASN A 421 11.38 16.58 -5.02
CA ASN A 421 9.93 16.78 -4.97
C ASN A 421 9.55 18.00 -4.12
N THR A 422 10.42 18.42 -3.20
CA THR A 422 10.13 19.45 -2.20
C THR A 422 10.70 20.82 -2.56
N LEU A 423 11.90 20.87 -3.13
CA LEU A 423 12.56 22.08 -3.59
C LEU A 423 12.83 21.98 -5.10
N THR A 424 12.51 23.06 -5.82
CA THR A 424 12.80 23.16 -7.25
C THR A 424 14.32 23.10 -7.50
N ALA A 425 14.79 22.00 -8.05
CA ALA A 425 16.21 21.77 -8.29
C ALA A 425 16.85 22.85 -9.18
N GLU A 426 16.13 23.36 -10.19
CA GLU A 426 16.60 24.45 -11.06
C GLU A 426 17.04 25.70 -10.28
N LYS A 427 16.34 25.99 -9.18
CA LYS A 427 16.59 27.18 -8.36
C LYS A 427 17.57 26.90 -7.22
N TYR A 428 17.41 25.79 -6.52
CA TYR A 428 18.11 25.52 -5.26
C TYR A 428 19.28 24.54 -5.36
N ARG A 429 19.55 23.99 -6.56
CA ARG A 429 20.67 23.06 -6.78
C ARG A 429 21.68 23.67 -7.75
N THR A 430 22.84 24.04 -7.24
CA THR A 430 23.91 24.70 -8.00
C THR A 430 25.27 24.43 -7.35
N LEU A 431 26.34 24.48 -8.13
CA LEU A 431 27.69 24.32 -7.61
C LEU A 431 28.32 25.65 -7.17
N ASP A 432 27.86 26.78 -7.70
CA ASP A 432 28.58 28.07 -7.54
C ASP A 432 27.68 29.27 -7.21
N ARG A 433 26.39 29.23 -7.54
CA ARG A 433 25.50 30.38 -7.36
C ARG A 433 24.93 30.43 -5.95
N THR A 434 24.60 31.63 -5.49
CA THR A 434 23.81 31.86 -4.28
C THR A 434 22.34 32.02 -4.66
N VAL A 435 21.46 31.73 -3.71
CA VAL A 435 20.02 31.89 -3.90
C VAL A 435 19.51 32.94 -2.92
N THR A 436 18.93 34.02 -3.44
CA THR A 436 18.23 34.99 -2.59
C THR A 436 17.08 34.29 -1.86
N TRP A 437 17.00 34.54 -0.56
CA TRP A 437 16.11 33.80 0.32
C TRP A 437 15.35 34.75 1.25
N THR A 438 14.21 34.29 1.77
CA THR A 438 13.38 35.07 2.68
C THR A 438 13.08 34.22 3.91
N PRO A 439 13.90 34.32 4.99
CA PRO A 439 13.81 33.45 6.14
C PRO A 439 12.45 33.49 6.85
N ARG A 440 11.78 34.65 6.83
CA ARG A 440 10.47 34.87 7.45
C ARG A 440 9.28 34.56 6.53
N SER A 441 9.53 33.97 5.37
CA SER A 441 8.47 33.57 4.43
C SER A 441 7.60 32.46 5.03
N LYS A 442 6.31 32.43 4.63
CA LYS A 442 5.43 31.28 4.91
C LYS A 442 5.79 30.06 4.05
N ASN A 443 6.34 30.28 2.86
CA ASN A 443 6.70 29.22 1.92
C ASN A 443 8.11 28.68 2.21
N ILE A 444 8.31 27.38 1.94
CA ILE A 444 9.63 26.76 2.05
C ILE A 444 10.50 27.10 0.82
N PRO A 445 11.83 27.18 0.98
CA PRO A 445 12.55 27.09 2.25
C PRO A 445 12.36 28.37 3.08
N ASN A 446 12.09 28.23 4.38
CA ASN A 446 12.05 29.33 5.36
C ASN A 446 12.93 28.96 6.57
N GLY A 447 13.12 29.88 7.52
CA GLY A 447 14.08 29.71 8.62
C GLY A 447 13.81 28.45 9.44
N ASN A 448 12.55 28.24 9.81
CA ASN A 448 12.12 27.05 10.56
C ASN A 448 12.39 25.76 9.79
N TRP A 449 12.13 25.74 8.48
CA TRP A 449 12.39 24.58 7.63
C TRP A 449 13.89 24.29 7.52
N ILE A 450 14.73 25.30 7.31
CA ILE A 450 16.20 25.15 7.30
C ILE A 450 16.70 24.61 8.65
N GLU A 451 16.18 25.13 9.76
CA GLU A 451 16.53 24.59 11.08
C GLU A 451 16.14 23.13 11.25
N SER A 452 14.95 22.72 10.80
CA SER A 452 14.53 21.31 10.82
C SER A 452 15.41 20.42 9.94
N VAL A 453 15.81 20.89 8.75
CA VAL A 453 16.73 20.15 7.86
C VAL A 453 18.08 19.94 8.55
N TRP A 454 18.67 20.97 9.15
CA TRP A 454 19.95 20.81 9.85
C TRP A 454 19.84 19.98 11.13
N LYS A 455 18.70 20.01 11.83
CA LYS A 455 18.42 19.07 12.94
C LYS A 455 18.46 17.61 12.46
N PHE A 456 17.85 17.32 11.31
CA PHE A 456 17.91 15.99 10.68
C PHE A 456 19.34 15.60 10.29
N LEU A 457 20.08 16.48 9.62
CA LEU A 457 21.48 16.19 9.24
C LEU A 457 22.36 15.94 10.47
N ASN A 458 22.13 16.70 11.54
CA ASN A 458 22.81 16.50 12.82
C ASN A 458 22.49 15.15 13.44
N SER A 459 21.23 14.71 13.44
CA SER A 459 20.87 13.38 13.98
C SER A 459 21.50 12.25 13.18
N GLU A 460 21.47 12.31 11.84
CA GLU A 460 21.99 11.24 10.97
C GLU A 460 23.51 11.02 11.06
N ILE A 461 24.25 12.09 11.35
CA ILE A 461 25.72 12.01 11.47
C ILE A 461 26.12 11.64 12.90
N ARG A 462 25.35 12.06 13.92
CA ARG A 462 25.56 11.64 15.32
C ARG A 462 25.36 10.13 15.48
N THR A 463 24.27 9.57 14.96
CA THR A 463 23.99 8.12 15.01
C THR A 463 25.09 7.27 14.38
N LYS A 464 25.81 7.80 13.39
CA LYS A 464 26.97 7.14 12.76
C LYS A 464 28.30 7.35 13.50
N SER A 465 28.39 8.37 14.36
CA SER A 465 29.61 8.73 15.11
C SER A 465 29.74 8.04 16.47
N ASP A 466 28.68 7.38 16.97
CA ASP A 466 28.69 6.69 18.28
C ASP A 466 29.56 5.41 18.31
N LYS A 467 30.29 5.08 17.23
CA LYS A 467 31.17 3.89 17.10
C LYS A 467 32.69 4.21 17.11
N GLU A 468 33.17 5.08 18.00
CA GLU A 468 34.56 5.61 18.13
C GLU A 468 34.96 6.68 17.07
N PRO A 469 36.14 7.34 17.25
CA PRO A 469 36.37 8.72 17.71
C PRO A 469 35.60 9.81 16.93
N PRO A 470 35.62 11.10 17.34
CA PRO A 470 34.89 12.17 16.63
C PRO A 470 35.13 12.14 15.12
N MET A 471 34.04 11.98 14.36
CA MET A 471 34.07 11.76 12.91
C MET A 471 34.88 12.85 12.20
N LYS A 472 35.88 12.43 11.41
CA LYS A 472 36.76 13.32 10.61
C LYS A 472 35.96 14.12 9.57
N LEU A 473 36.43 15.32 9.23
CA LEU A 473 35.79 16.21 8.24
C LEU A 473 35.55 15.53 6.89
N SER A 474 36.52 14.73 6.40
CA SER A 474 36.37 14.00 5.13
C SER A 474 35.19 13.02 5.16
N ALA A 475 34.97 12.32 6.28
CA ALA A 475 33.83 11.41 6.42
C ALA A 475 32.50 12.16 6.44
N VAL A 476 32.45 13.36 7.06
CA VAL A 476 31.25 14.22 7.04
C VAL A 476 30.93 14.67 5.62
N GLN A 477 31.94 15.07 4.86
CA GLN A 477 31.78 15.50 3.47
C GLN A 477 31.31 14.36 2.56
N GLU A 478 31.81 13.14 2.76
CA GLU A 478 31.34 11.96 2.02
C GLU A 478 29.87 11.64 2.35
N LEU A 479 29.45 11.69 3.62
CA LEU A 479 28.04 11.49 3.97
C LEU A 479 27.12 12.54 3.37
N LEU A 480 27.56 13.80 3.31
CA LEU A 480 26.79 14.90 2.73
C LEU A 480 26.92 15.01 1.21
N ARG A 481 27.66 14.10 0.55
CA ARG A 481 27.91 14.14 -0.89
C ARG A 481 26.65 14.34 -1.75
N PRO A 482 25.51 13.65 -1.51
CA PRO A 482 24.28 13.88 -2.28
C PRO A 482 23.73 15.32 -2.14
N LEU A 483 24.01 15.95 -1.00
CA LEU A 483 23.52 17.28 -0.63
C LEU A 483 24.48 18.42 -0.97
N LEU A 484 25.72 18.14 -1.37
CA LEU A 484 26.75 19.17 -1.65
C LEU A 484 26.27 20.30 -2.60
N PRO A 485 25.56 20.03 -3.70
CA PRO A 485 25.09 21.09 -4.59
C PRO A 485 23.79 21.78 -4.14
N TRP A 486 23.19 21.37 -3.02
CA TRP A 486 21.93 21.97 -2.54
C TRP A 486 22.19 23.21 -1.70
N CYS A 487 21.51 24.30 -2.02
CA CYS A 487 21.54 25.58 -1.31
C CYS A 487 20.79 25.50 0.02
N LEU A 488 21.50 25.06 1.07
CA LEU A 488 20.94 24.84 2.42
C LEU A 488 21.71 25.59 3.52
N LEU A 489 22.78 26.31 3.20
CA LEU A 489 23.54 27.10 4.17
C LEU A 489 22.99 28.53 4.28
N PRO A 490 22.43 28.95 5.42
CA PRO A 490 21.92 30.30 5.61
C PRO A 490 23.06 31.30 5.82
N CYS A 491 23.20 32.26 4.92
CA CYS A 491 24.28 33.25 4.93
C CYS A 491 23.76 34.66 4.67
N THR A 492 24.61 35.66 4.94
CA THR A 492 24.44 37.04 4.50
C THR A 492 25.60 37.44 3.57
N GLU A 493 25.30 38.21 2.53
CA GLU A 493 26.32 38.74 1.60
C GLU A 493 27.22 39.81 2.25
N GLU A 494 26.73 40.48 3.29
CA GLU A 494 27.46 41.48 4.07
C GLU A 494 27.40 41.16 5.57
N ALA A 495 28.42 41.57 6.33
CA ALA A 495 28.38 41.47 7.79
C ALA A 495 27.23 42.34 8.34
N ILE A 496 26.43 41.76 9.23
CA ILE A 496 25.26 42.43 9.82
C ILE A 496 25.75 43.62 10.65
N ASN A 497 25.42 44.85 10.23
CA ASN A 497 25.65 46.06 11.00
C ASN A 497 24.49 46.34 11.97
N GLU A 498 24.73 47.13 13.01
CA GLU A 498 23.73 47.45 14.06
C GLU A 498 22.44 48.08 13.50
N THR A 499 22.49 48.67 12.30
CA THR A 499 21.36 49.36 11.66
C THR A 499 20.53 48.50 10.72
N PHE A 500 20.95 47.26 10.44
CA PHE A 500 20.29 46.29 9.54
C PHE A 500 19.96 46.78 8.11
N LYS A 501 20.44 47.96 7.70
CA LYS A 501 20.00 48.63 6.45
C LYS A 501 20.29 47.84 5.16
N ASN A 502 21.25 46.91 5.19
CA ASN A 502 21.66 46.09 4.04
C ASN A 502 21.47 44.57 4.26
N TYR A 503 20.62 44.16 5.20
CA TYR A 503 20.42 42.73 5.49
C TYR A 503 19.83 41.99 4.28
N LYS A 504 20.66 41.16 3.64
CA LYS A 504 20.31 40.32 2.48
C LYS A 504 20.60 38.85 2.79
N PRO A 505 19.59 38.10 3.27
CA PRO A 505 19.73 36.68 3.50
C PRO A 505 19.78 35.91 2.19
N VAL A 506 20.74 35.00 2.10
CA VAL A 506 20.98 34.14 0.95
C VAL A 506 21.22 32.71 1.41
N LEU A 507 20.99 31.75 0.52
CA LEU A 507 21.34 30.35 0.72
C LEU A 507 22.53 29.98 -0.17
N TYR A 508 23.57 29.43 0.45
CA TYR A 508 24.73 28.87 -0.24
C TYR A 508 24.62 27.35 -0.38
N PRO A 509 25.16 26.78 -1.47
CA PRO A 509 25.31 25.35 -1.61
C PRO A 509 26.31 24.80 -0.59
N ILE A 510 26.06 23.59 -0.07
CA ILE A 510 26.88 22.99 0.99
C ILE A 510 28.35 22.81 0.56
N ASN A 511 28.62 22.58 -0.72
CA ASN A 511 29.98 22.48 -1.26
C ASN A 511 30.81 23.77 -1.10
N LYS A 512 30.18 24.92 -0.84
CA LYS A 512 30.86 26.19 -0.58
C LYS A 512 31.07 26.47 0.91
N ALA A 513 30.69 25.56 1.81
CA ALA A 513 30.82 25.72 3.25
C ALA A 513 32.23 26.17 3.69
N SER A 514 33.28 25.63 3.06
CA SER A 514 34.66 25.95 3.40
C SER A 514 35.07 27.40 3.14
N PHE A 515 34.24 28.19 2.44
CA PHE A 515 34.45 29.61 2.17
C PHE A 515 33.53 30.53 2.98
N ILE A 516 32.67 29.95 3.82
CA ILE A 516 31.72 30.69 4.67
C ILE A 516 32.31 30.88 6.05
N LEU A 517 32.19 32.10 6.57
CA LEU A 517 32.76 32.50 7.86
C LEU A 517 31.67 32.62 8.94
N ASP A 518 31.90 32.03 10.10
CA ASP A 518 31.19 32.45 11.33
C ASP A 518 31.95 33.56 12.03
N ILE A 519 31.70 34.79 11.59
CA ILE A 519 32.34 35.99 12.12
C ILE A 519 32.05 36.21 13.61
N GLY A 520 30.91 35.70 14.10
CA GLY A 520 30.52 35.78 15.50
C GLY A 520 31.40 34.94 16.43
N SER A 521 32.08 33.93 15.89
CA SER A 521 33.01 33.08 16.65
C SER A 521 34.36 33.76 16.96
N PHE A 522 34.70 34.85 16.27
CA PHE A 522 35.97 35.55 16.43
C PHE A 522 35.83 36.83 17.26
N SER A 523 36.91 37.23 17.94
CA SER A 523 36.97 38.47 18.73
C SER A 523 38.23 39.30 18.42
N GLY A 524 38.23 40.56 18.85
CA GLY A 524 39.40 41.44 18.78
C GLY A 524 39.88 41.75 17.35
N ILE A 525 41.20 41.64 17.14
CA ILE A 525 41.88 42.02 15.88
C ILE A 525 41.48 41.10 14.72
N LEU A 526 41.32 39.79 14.98
CA LEU A 526 40.94 38.83 13.95
C LEU A 526 39.54 39.09 13.39
N LYS A 527 38.58 39.43 14.26
CA LYS A 527 37.24 39.83 13.82
C LYS A 527 37.29 41.02 12.86
N LYS A 528 38.01 42.09 13.26
CA LYS A 528 38.19 43.29 12.41
C LYS A 528 38.89 42.97 11.08
N ALA A 529 39.87 42.07 11.09
CA ALA A 529 40.56 41.65 9.87
C ALA A 529 39.58 40.93 8.92
N PHE A 530 38.78 40.00 9.42
CA PHE A 530 37.80 39.29 8.60
C PHE A 530 36.64 40.16 8.10
N GLU A 531 36.18 41.12 8.91
CA GLU A 531 35.20 42.13 8.49
C GLU A 531 35.67 42.89 7.24
N GLY A 532 36.99 43.11 7.10
CA GLY A 532 37.59 43.77 5.94
C GLY A 532 37.78 42.90 4.69
N ILE A 533 37.67 41.56 4.78
CA ILE A 533 37.90 40.63 3.66
C ILE A 533 36.60 40.41 2.85
N LEU A 534 35.44 40.84 3.35
CA LEU A 534 34.12 40.73 2.68
C LEU A 534 33.77 39.29 2.24
N LEU A 535 34.07 38.32 3.10
CA LEU A 535 33.66 36.93 2.89
C LEU A 535 32.18 36.73 3.22
N PRO A 536 31.50 35.77 2.57
CA PRO A 536 30.15 35.41 2.95
C PRO A 536 30.13 34.90 4.40
N CYS A 537 29.21 35.45 5.18
CA CYS A 537 29.09 35.13 6.60
C CYS A 537 27.88 34.25 6.85
N ILE A 538 27.97 33.32 7.79
CA ILE A 538 26.80 32.60 8.26
C ILE A 538 25.82 33.60 8.90
N ASP A 539 24.53 33.46 8.58
CA ASP A 539 23.51 34.32 9.15
C ASP A 539 23.10 33.79 10.53
N ASN A 540 23.78 34.26 11.57
CA ASN A 540 23.55 33.80 12.95
C ASN A 540 22.14 34.08 13.50
N LEU A 541 21.33 34.90 12.83
CA LEU A 541 19.93 35.15 13.23
C LEU A 541 18.97 34.06 12.78
N VAL A 542 19.32 33.30 11.75
CA VAL A 542 18.46 32.27 11.14
C VAL A 542 19.19 30.94 10.94
N ALA A 543 20.48 30.89 11.29
CA ALA A 543 21.24 29.66 11.33
C ALA A 543 20.67 28.73 12.41
N PRO A 544 20.75 27.40 12.19
CA PRO A 544 20.26 26.42 13.15
C PRO A 544 20.89 26.60 14.53
N CYS A 545 20.12 26.37 15.59
CA CYS A 545 20.63 26.44 16.97
C CYS A 545 21.77 25.44 17.23
N ASP A 546 21.65 24.20 16.73
CA ASP A 546 22.74 23.21 16.75
C ASP A 546 23.61 23.34 15.48
N LYS A 547 24.76 23.99 15.62
CA LYS A 547 25.74 24.17 14.55
C LYS A 547 26.85 23.12 14.55
N SER A 548 26.74 22.02 15.30
CA SER A 548 27.83 21.04 15.46
C SER A 548 28.46 20.58 14.15
N ILE A 549 27.65 20.24 13.15
CA ILE A 549 28.15 19.80 11.84
C ILE A 549 28.48 20.97 10.94
N MET A 550 27.64 22.01 10.96
CA MET A 550 27.89 23.24 10.22
C MET A 550 29.27 23.81 10.58
N ASN A 551 29.62 23.87 11.85
CA ASN A 551 30.91 24.35 12.37
C ASN A 551 32.11 23.49 11.95
N LYS A 552 31.90 22.20 11.65
CA LYS A 552 32.97 21.38 11.04
C LYS A 552 33.23 21.77 9.59
N LEU A 553 32.19 22.22 8.88
CA LEU A 553 32.23 22.55 7.45
C LEU A 553 32.68 23.99 7.18
N ILE A 554 32.22 24.94 8.00
CA ILE A 554 32.49 26.37 7.86
C ILE A 554 33.75 26.81 8.62
N VAL A 555 34.17 28.06 8.37
CA VAL A 555 35.33 28.66 9.02
C VAL A 555 34.91 29.37 10.30
N ASN A 556 35.48 28.95 11.42
CA ASN A 556 35.23 29.52 12.74
C ASN A 556 36.49 29.40 13.61
N HIS A 557 36.43 29.95 14.82
CA HIS A 557 37.53 29.91 15.80
C HIS A 557 38.03 28.48 16.10
N ASP A 558 37.11 27.50 16.17
CA ASP A 558 37.41 26.12 16.55
C ASP A 558 37.86 25.25 15.35
N ASN A 559 37.82 25.81 14.14
CA ASN A 559 38.28 25.21 12.89
C ASN A 559 39.33 26.11 12.18
N PRO A 560 40.46 26.46 12.85
CA PRO A 560 41.43 27.42 12.32
C PRO A 560 42.13 26.91 11.05
N GLY A 561 42.21 25.58 10.85
CA GLY A 561 42.73 24.99 9.60
C GLY A 561 41.93 25.42 8.36
N ALA A 562 40.65 25.77 8.52
CA ALA A 562 39.83 26.27 7.43
C ALA A 562 40.12 27.74 7.08
N VAL A 563 40.64 28.54 8.02
CA VAL A 563 41.13 29.90 7.76
C VAL A 563 42.25 29.88 6.72
N PHE A 564 43.22 28.97 6.87
CA PHE A 564 44.31 28.83 5.91
C PHE A 564 43.83 28.43 4.51
N ARG A 565 42.78 27.59 4.42
CA ARG A 565 42.16 27.22 3.12
C ARG A 565 41.49 28.41 2.45
N ILE A 566 40.78 29.24 3.21
CA ILE A 566 40.21 30.50 2.70
C ILE A 566 41.32 31.42 2.23
N LEU A 567 42.32 31.70 3.07
CA LEU A 567 43.41 32.62 2.73
C LEU A 567 44.21 32.16 1.51
N ALA A 568 44.41 30.85 1.34
CA ALA A 568 45.06 30.27 0.17
C ALA A 568 44.21 30.38 -1.12
N SER A 569 42.89 30.49 -0.99
CA SER A 569 41.95 30.61 -2.11
C SER A 569 41.65 32.06 -2.52
N LEU A 570 41.98 33.03 -1.67
CA LEU A 570 41.84 34.44 -2.00
C LEU A 570 42.83 34.80 -3.13
N PRO A 571 42.41 35.60 -4.12
CA PRO A 571 43.33 36.06 -5.15
C PRO A 571 44.50 36.79 -4.48
N LYS A 572 45.74 36.38 -4.77
CA LYS A 572 46.94 37.07 -4.30
C LYS A 572 46.85 38.52 -4.75
N ARG A 573 46.57 39.43 -3.82
CA ARG A 573 46.78 40.86 -4.07
C ARG A 573 48.28 41.09 -4.09
N ASN A 574 48.80 41.55 -5.23
CA ASN A 574 50.17 42.05 -5.37
C ASN A 574 50.42 43.22 -4.43
#